data_AF-A0A7J9FXA1-F1
#
_entry.id   AF-A0A7J9FXA1-F1
#
_cell.length_a   1.000
_cell.length_b   1.000
_cell.length_c   1.000
_cell.angle_alpha   90.00
_cell.angle_beta   90.00
_cell.angle_gamma   90.00
#
_symmetry.space_group_name_H-M   'P 1'
#
loop_
_entity.id
_entity.type
_entity.pdbx_description
1 polymer ?
#
loop_
_entity_poly.entity_id
_entity_poly.type
_entity_poly.pdbx_seq_one_letter_code
_entity_poly.pdbx_strand_id
1 'polypeptide(L)'
;MASRLKKLYESWEENPDIGFVIMKGNGRAFCSGVDAVALYHLLNEGKVEDCKRFFETLYKFVYLQGTYLKPHVAILDGITMGCGGGISLPGMFHLVTDKTVFAHPEAQLRFHPDSGASFYLSRLPGYLGECLALTGEKLNGVEMIACGLATHYCLNARLSWVEECLGNMMNDDPTVIESSLAQYGDLVYPDRSSILHRIETIDKCFCHDTIEEIIDSLENEAAGAYDDWCRTVLRKMKEASPLSLKVTLRSIREGRFQSLDQCLAREY
;
A
#
# COMPACT_ATOMS: atom_id res chain seq x y z
N MET A 1 -1.92 -6.34 -17.75
CA MET A 1 -2.67 -5.08 -17.54
C MET A 1 -1.73 -3.88 -17.37
N ALA A 2 -0.75 -3.93 -16.46
CA ALA A 2 0.22 -2.86 -16.23
C ALA A 2 0.86 -2.27 -17.52
N SER A 3 1.29 -3.11 -18.47
CA SER A 3 1.83 -2.64 -19.76
C SER A 3 0.87 -1.73 -20.55
N ARG A 4 -0.44 -2.02 -20.52
CA ARG A 4 -1.45 -1.19 -21.19
C ARG A 4 -1.66 0.12 -20.45
N LEU A 5 -1.74 0.08 -19.11
CA LEU A 5 -1.87 1.27 -18.29
C LEU A 5 -0.66 2.20 -18.47
N LYS A 6 0.56 1.66 -18.43
CA LYS A 6 1.78 2.42 -18.70
C LYS A 6 1.72 3.18 -20.02
N LYS A 7 1.35 2.51 -21.12
CA LYS A 7 1.21 3.16 -22.43
C LYS A 7 0.17 4.28 -22.44
N LEU A 8 -0.95 4.09 -21.72
CA LEU A 8 -1.99 5.10 -21.61
C LEU A 8 -1.48 6.32 -20.83
N TYR A 9 -0.86 6.11 -19.67
CA TYR A 9 -0.28 7.19 -18.87
C TYR A 9 0.78 7.95 -19.66
N GLU A 10 1.70 7.27 -20.33
CA GLU A 10 2.70 7.90 -21.21
C GLU A 10 2.04 8.74 -22.32
N SER A 11 0.93 8.27 -22.89
CA SER A 11 0.20 9.03 -23.92
C SER A 11 -0.61 10.21 -23.37
N TRP A 12 -1.06 10.11 -22.12
CA TRP A 12 -1.91 11.10 -21.48
C TRP A 12 -1.12 12.22 -20.85
N GLU A 13 0.13 11.96 -20.43
CA GLU A 13 1.02 12.97 -19.86
C GLU A 13 1.25 14.14 -20.83
N GLU A 14 1.51 13.84 -22.10
CA GLU A 14 1.76 14.84 -23.16
C GLU A 14 0.49 15.44 -23.77
N ASN A 15 -0.70 14.92 -23.44
CA ASN A 15 -1.96 15.37 -24.06
C ASN A 15 -2.56 16.58 -23.34
N PRO A 16 -2.63 17.79 -23.94
CA PRO A 16 -3.17 18.98 -23.28
C PRO A 16 -4.69 18.89 -22.99
N ASP A 17 -5.42 17.99 -23.63
CA ASP A 17 -6.86 17.81 -23.40
C ASP A 17 -7.16 16.98 -22.14
N ILE A 18 -6.14 16.42 -21.49
CA ILE A 18 -6.28 15.60 -20.28
C ILE A 18 -5.68 16.37 -19.10
N GLY A 19 -6.54 16.81 -18.18
CA GLY A 19 -6.11 17.55 -16.99
C GLY A 19 -5.56 16.65 -15.88
N PHE A 20 -6.24 15.56 -15.55
CA PHE A 20 -5.83 14.63 -14.50
C PHE A 20 -6.33 13.21 -14.79
N VAL A 21 -5.85 12.23 -14.03
CA VAL A 21 -6.20 10.81 -14.21
C VAL A 21 -6.83 10.24 -12.95
N ILE A 22 -7.93 9.50 -13.12
CA ILE A 22 -8.59 8.76 -12.04
C ILE A 22 -8.33 7.27 -12.23
N MET A 23 -7.89 6.59 -11.18
CA MET A 23 -7.78 5.14 -11.12
C MET A 23 -8.82 4.57 -10.16
N LYS A 24 -9.65 3.65 -10.64
CA LYS A 24 -10.65 2.93 -9.83
C LYS A 24 -10.68 1.44 -10.16
N GLY A 25 -11.08 0.65 -9.18
CA GLY A 25 -11.40 -0.76 -9.37
C GLY A 25 -12.81 -0.99 -9.88
N ASN A 26 -13.16 -2.26 -10.02
CA ASN A 26 -14.51 -2.70 -10.35
C ASN A 26 -14.95 -3.79 -9.38
N GLY A 27 -16.14 -3.65 -8.81
CA GLY A 27 -16.73 -4.62 -7.91
C GLY A 27 -16.22 -4.51 -6.47
N ARG A 28 -15.75 -5.62 -5.90
CA ARG A 28 -15.42 -5.73 -4.46
C ARG A 28 -13.98 -5.30 -4.10
N ALA A 29 -13.13 -5.08 -5.09
CA ALA A 29 -11.72 -4.79 -4.90
C ALA A 29 -11.28 -3.66 -5.82
N PHE A 30 -10.40 -2.81 -5.30
CA PHE A 30 -9.61 -1.90 -6.10
C PHE A 30 -8.55 -2.69 -6.88
N CYS A 31 -7.66 -3.37 -6.13
CA CYS A 31 -6.61 -4.24 -6.67
C CYS A 31 -6.18 -5.22 -5.58
N SER A 32 -6.33 -6.52 -5.83
CA SER A 32 -6.04 -7.59 -4.86
C SER A 32 -4.62 -8.17 -4.97
N GLY A 33 -3.70 -7.46 -5.62
CA GLY A 33 -2.31 -7.89 -5.82
C GLY A 33 -2.03 -8.51 -7.20
N VAL A 34 -0.84 -9.09 -7.33
CA VAL A 34 -0.36 -9.72 -8.56
C VAL A 34 -0.95 -11.12 -8.74
N ASP A 35 -1.01 -11.61 -9.98
CA ASP A 35 -1.36 -13.00 -10.28
C ASP A 35 -0.18 -13.93 -9.94
N ALA A 36 -0.01 -14.17 -8.64
CA ALA A 36 1.07 -14.99 -8.10
C ALA A 36 1.00 -16.45 -8.60
N VAL A 37 -0.21 -16.94 -8.92
CA VAL A 37 -0.41 -18.30 -9.44
C VAL A 37 0.14 -18.40 -10.86
N ALA A 38 -0.16 -17.43 -11.73
CA ALA A 38 0.41 -17.38 -13.07
C ALA A 38 1.94 -17.23 -13.03
N LEU A 39 2.48 -16.38 -12.15
CA LEU A 39 3.93 -16.25 -11.97
C LEU A 39 4.58 -17.56 -11.51
N TYR A 40 3.95 -18.28 -10.56
CA TYR A 40 4.43 -19.59 -10.12
C TYR A 40 4.47 -20.61 -11.26
N HIS A 41 3.44 -20.65 -12.12
CA HIS A 41 3.44 -21.54 -13.29
C HIS A 41 4.55 -21.19 -14.29
N LEU A 42 4.77 -19.90 -14.58
CA LEU A 42 5.86 -19.46 -15.46
C LEU A 42 7.23 -19.86 -14.91
N LEU A 43 7.44 -19.71 -13.59
CA LEU A 43 8.68 -20.14 -12.93
C LEU A 43 8.91 -21.65 -13.07
N ASN A 44 7.87 -22.47 -12.87
CA ASN A 44 7.97 -23.92 -13.03
C ASN A 44 8.23 -24.36 -14.47
N GLU A 45 7.81 -23.57 -15.45
CA GLU A 45 8.12 -23.77 -16.87
C GLU A 45 9.52 -23.27 -17.25
N GLY A 46 10.30 -22.73 -16.31
CA GLY A 46 11.63 -22.17 -16.54
C GLY A 46 11.61 -20.79 -17.22
N LYS A 47 10.45 -20.14 -17.33
CA LYS A 47 10.27 -18.82 -17.98
C LYS A 47 10.58 -17.66 -17.03
N VAL A 48 11.78 -17.69 -16.44
CA VAL A 48 12.22 -16.68 -15.45
C VAL A 48 12.25 -15.27 -16.06
N GLU A 49 12.63 -15.14 -17.33
CA GLU A 49 12.68 -13.84 -18.01
C GLU A 49 11.30 -13.21 -18.21
N ASP A 50 10.24 -14.02 -18.35
CA ASP A 50 8.87 -13.52 -18.43
C ASP A 50 8.43 -12.93 -17.08
N CYS A 51 8.80 -13.58 -15.97
CA CYS A 51 8.58 -13.05 -14.62
C CYS A 51 9.35 -11.75 -14.38
N LYS A 52 10.63 -11.69 -14.78
CA LYS A 52 11.43 -10.45 -14.68
C LYS A 52 10.81 -9.31 -15.48
N ARG A 53 10.36 -9.58 -16.71
CA ARG A 53 9.71 -8.59 -17.56
C ARG A 53 8.38 -8.10 -16.97
N PHE A 54 7.65 -8.98 -16.28
CA PHE A 54 6.45 -8.60 -15.54
C PHE A 54 6.76 -7.57 -14.45
N PHE A 55 7.69 -7.88 -13.55
CA PHE A 55 8.08 -6.96 -12.46
C PHE A 55 8.72 -5.68 -12.99
N GLU A 56 9.57 -5.77 -14.02
CA GLU A 56 10.16 -4.60 -14.67
C GLU A 56 9.07 -3.66 -15.20
N THR A 57 8.05 -4.20 -15.86
CA THR A 57 6.93 -3.41 -16.40
C THR A 57 6.09 -2.80 -15.27
N LEU A 58 5.85 -3.57 -14.20
CA LEU A 58 5.10 -3.11 -13.04
C LEU A 58 5.81 -1.97 -12.33
N TYR A 59 7.10 -2.12 -12.01
CA TYR A 59 7.84 -1.11 -11.24
C TYR A 59 8.11 0.14 -12.07
N LYS A 60 8.32 0.00 -13.39
CA LYS A 60 8.34 1.17 -14.29
C LYS A 60 7.01 1.92 -14.29
N PHE A 61 5.89 1.21 -14.16
CA PHE A 61 4.58 1.85 -14.05
C PHE A 61 4.38 2.53 -12.69
N VAL A 62 4.79 1.89 -11.59
CA VAL A 62 4.76 2.49 -10.25
C VAL A 62 5.62 3.76 -10.19
N TYR A 63 6.83 3.72 -10.76
CA TYR A 63 7.68 4.90 -10.88
C TYR A 63 7.01 6.01 -11.68
N LEU A 64 6.44 5.67 -12.85
CA LEU A 64 5.70 6.63 -13.68
C LEU A 64 4.56 7.30 -12.90
N GLN A 65 3.83 6.56 -12.06
CA GLN A 65 2.78 7.14 -11.22
C GLN A 65 3.34 8.07 -10.15
N GLY A 66 4.46 7.71 -9.52
CA GLY A 66 5.11 8.54 -8.50
C GLY A 66 5.76 9.80 -9.04
N THR A 67 6.09 9.84 -10.34
CA THR A 67 6.69 11.00 -11.01
C THR A 67 5.78 11.63 -12.05
N TYR A 68 4.48 11.29 -12.03
CA TYR A 68 3.53 11.73 -13.05
C TYR A 68 3.31 13.24 -12.95
N LEU A 69 3.38 13.95 -14.08
CA LEU A 69 3.31 15.41 -14.07
C LEU A 69 1.90 15.97 -13.81
N LYS A 70 0.87 15.15 -14.02
CA LYS A 70 -0.53 15.53 -13.85
C LYS A 70 -1.10 14.95 -12.56
N PRO A 71 -2.12 15.58 -11.97
CA PRO A 71 -2.77 15.02 -10.79
C PRO A 71 -3.28 13.60 -11.08
N HIS A 72 -3.09 12.74 -10.08
CA HIS A 72 -3.55 11.36 -10.10
C HIS A 72 -4.41 11.10 -8.87
N VAL A 73 -5.64 10.65 -9.07
CA VAL A 73 -6.60 10.32 -8.02
C VAL A 73 -6.86 8.82 -8.02
N ALA A 74 -6.39 8.11 -6.99
CA ALA A 74 -6.70 6.70 -6.76
C ALA A 74 -7.91 6.56 -5.84
N ILE A 75 -8.96 5.90 -6.33
CA ILE A 75 -10.16 5.56 -5.55
C ILE A 75 -10.01 4.13 -5.05
N LEU A 76 -9.65 4.00 -3.77
CA LEU A 76 -9.33 2.74 -3.11
C LEU A 76 -10.57 2.09 -2.49
N ASP A 77 -11.64 1.93 -3.27
CA ASP A 77 -12.87 1.29 -2.79
C ASP A 77 -12.73 -0.25 -2.77
N GLY A 78 -12.77 -0.83 -1.57
CA GLY A 78 -12.62 -2.27 -1.37
C GLY A 78 -11.18 -2.73 -1.10
N ILE A 79 -10.90 -3.98 -1.44
CA ILE A 79 -9.60 -4.63 -1.18
C ILE A 79 -8.49 -3.97 -2.00
N THR A 80 -7.45 -3.48 -1.32
CA THR A 80 -6.22 -2.91 -1.88
C THR A 80 -5.03 -3.62 -1.27
N MET A 81 -4.53 -4.67 -1.92
CA MET A 81 -3.48 -5.53 -1.37
C MET A 81 -2.26 -5.61 -2.28
N GLY A 82 -1.10 -5.73 -1.64
CA GLY A 82 0.19 -5.86 -2.29
C GLY A 82 0.46 -4.76 -3.33
N CYS A 83 0.72 -5.15 -4.58
CA CYS A 83 0.96 -4.20 -5.66
C CYS A 83 -0.20 -3.20 -5.89
N GLY A 84 -1.39 -3.44 -5.35
CA GLY A 84 -2.48 -2.47 -5.33
C GLY A 84 -2.10 -1.17 -4.61
N GLY A 85 -1.34 -1.25 -3.52
CA GLY A 85 -0.73 -0.08 -2.87
C GLY A 85 0.30 0.60 -3.77
N GLY A 86 1.16 -0.19 -4.42
CA GLY A 86 2.17 0.33 -5.35
C GLY A 86 1.59 1.12 -6.52
N ILE A 87 0.48 0.66 -7.11
CA ILE A 87 -0.16 1.37 -8.24
C ILE A 87 -1.07 2.54 -7.81
N SER A 88 -1.07 2.91 -6.53
CA SER A 88 -1.95 3.96 -6.01
C SER A 88 -1.20 4.98 -5.16
N LEU A 89 -0.52 4.54 -4.11
CA LEU A 89 0.06 5.37 -3.05
C LEU A 89 1.21 6.31 -3.46
N PRO A 90 1.97 6.05 -4.54
CA PRO A 90 2.91 7.04 -5.07
C PRO A 90 2.22 8.25 -5.74
N GLY A 91 0.91 8.17 -6.00
CA GLY A 91 0.14 9.26 -6.61
C GLY A 91 -0.11 10.44 -5.67
N MET A 92 -0.83 11.44 -6.20
CA MET A 92 -1.08 12.69 -5.48
C MET A 92 -2.25 12.58 -4.50
N PHE A 93 -3.37 11.97 -4.93
CA PHE A 93 -4.57 11.83 -4.11
C PHE A 93 -4.97 10.36 -3.98
N HIS A 94 -5.25 9.97 -2.74
CA HIS A 94 -5.75 8.65 -2.35
C HIS A 94 -7.07 8.84 -1.61
N LEU A 95 -8.17 8.47 -2.26
CA LEU A 95 -9.51 8.48 -1.70
C LEU A 95 -9.87 7.07 -1.22
N VAL A 96 -10.06 6.92 0.08
CA VAL A 96 -10.48 5.67 0.72
C VAL A 96 -11.95 5.74 1.14
N THR A 97 -12.54 4.57 1.37
CA THR A 97 -13.95 4.41 1.78
C THR A 97 -14.09 3.53 3.02
N ASP A 98 -15.31 3.42 3.53
CA ASP A 98 -15.67 2.46 4.59
C ASP A 98 -15.45 0.99 4.17
N LYS A 99 -15.30 0.72 2.88
CA LYS A 99 -15.01 -0.62 2.34
C LYS A 99 -13.53 -0.90 2.12
N THR A 100 -12.67 0.11 2.24
CA THR A 100 -11.24 -0.05 2.00
C THR A 100 -10.65 -1.05 2.97
N VAL A 101 -9.92 -2.03 2.44
CA VAL A 101 -9.10 -2.96 3.22
C VAL A 101 -7.72 -3.01 2.60
N PHE A 102 -6.76 -2.37 3.26
CA PHE A 102 -5.37 -2.29 2.84
C PHE A 102 -4.49 -3.28 3.59
N ALA A 103 -3.63 -4.02 2.89
CA ALA A 103 -2.64 -4.91 3.53
C ALA A 103 -1.51 -5.32 2.59
N HIS A 104 -0.37 -5.68 3.18
CA HIS A 104 0.75 -6.34 2.50
C HIS A 104 0.97 -7.76 3.06
N PRO A 105 0.28 -8.79 2.53
CA PRO A 105 0.40 -10.18 2.98
C PRO A 105 1.58 -10.96 2.35
N GLU A 106 2.49 -10.29 1.65
CA GLU A 106 3.53 -10.92 0.81
C GLU A 106 4.51 -11.76 1.63
N ALA A 107 4.85 -11.33 2.84
CA ALA A 107 5.73 -12.10 3.73
C ALA A 107 5.15 -13.49 4.04
N GLN A 108 3.83 -13.59 4.23
CA GLN A 108 3.11 -14.85 4.43
C GLN A 108 3.07 -15.70 3.15
N LEU A 109 3.13 -15.07 1.98
CA LEU A 109 3.23 -15.74 0.67
C LEU A 109 4.66 -16.10 0.27
N ARG A 110 5.63 -15.99 1.20
CA ARG A 110 7.07 -16.22 0.96
C ARG A 110 7.67 -15.25 -0.07
N PHE A 111 7.07 -14.08 -0.21
CA PHE A 111 7.59 -12.97 -0.98
C PHE A 111 7.96 -11.82 -0.04
N HIS A 112 8.24 -10.64 -0.56
CA HIS A 112 8.45 -9.43 0.24
C HIS A 112 7.49 -8.35 -0.25
N PRO A 113 7.07 -7.40 0.60
CA PRO A 113 6.34 -6.23 0.15
C PRO A 113 7.17 -5.48 -0.89
N ASP A 114 6.62 -5.38 -2.09
CA ASP A 114 7.27 -4.89 -3.30
C ASP A 114 6.53 -3.68 -3.87
N SER A 115 6.83 -3.32 -5.12
CA SER A 115 6.14 -2.25 -5.86
C SER A 115 6.14 -0.90 -5.12
N GLY A 116 7.24 -0.56 -4.45
CA GLY A 116 7.41 0.68 -3.70
C GLY A 116 6.85 0.62 -2.27
N ALA A 117 6.41 -0.55 -1.79
CA ALA A 117 5.96 -0.71 -0.41
C ALA A 117 7.02 -0.29 0.61
N SER A 118 8.31 -0.56 0.32
CA SER A 118 9.40 -0.09 1.17
C SER A 118 9.55 1.43 1.21
N PHE A 119 9.03 2.16 0.22
CA PHE A 119 9.02 3.62 0.23
C PHE A 119 7.91 4.18 1.13
N TYR A 120 6.64 3.82 0.90
CA TYR A 120 5.55 4.44 1.66
C TYR A 120 5.36 3.85 3.06
N LEU A 121 5.61 2.56 3.29
CA LEU A 121 5.48 1.97 4.64
C LEU A 121 6.58 2.48 5.58
N SER A 122 7.80 2.69 5.08
CA SER A 122 8.94 3.16 5.88
C SER A 122 8.77 4.60 6.40
N ARG A 123 7.86 5.37 5.81
CA ARG A 123 7.55 6.75 6.18
C ARG A 123 6.40 6.85 7.19
N LEU A 124 5.80 5.73 7.57
CA LEU A 124 4.76 5.71 8.59
C LEU A 124 5.32 6.04 9.98
N PRO A 125 4.47 6.54 10.89
CA PRO A 125 4.88 6.89 12.25
C PRO A 125 5.53 5.71 12.98
N GLY A 126 6.62 5.99 13.70
CA GLY A 126 7.32 5.00 14.53
C GLY A 126 7.74 3.77 13.74
N TYR A 127 7.34 2.60 14.23
CA TYR A 127 7.62 1.29 13.65
C TYR A 127 6.38 0.61 13.04
N LEU A 128 5.34 1.39 12.74
CA LEU A 128 4.10 0.90 12.14
C LEU A 128 4.35 0.26 10.76
N GLY A 129 5.23 0.84 9.95
CA GLY A 129 5.60 0.30 8.64
C GLY A 129 6.14 -1.13 8.70
N GLU A 130 7.08 -1.38 9.61
CA GLU A 130 7.64 -2.71 9.84
C GLU A 130 6.58 -3.69 10.33
N CYS A 131 5.71 -3.25 11.25
CA CYS A 131 4.61 -4.08 11.72
C CYS A 131 3.69 -4.50 10.57
N LEU A 132 3.21 -3.57 9.76
CA LEU A 132 2.32 -3.87 8.63
C LEU A 132 2.98 -4.78 7.59
N ALA A 133 4.24 -4.49 7.24
CA ALA A 133 5.00 -5.24 6.25
C ALA A 133 5.30 -6.69 6.68
N LEU A 134 5.65 -6.91 7.95
CA LEU A 134 6.03 -8.23 8.46
C LEU A 134 4.81 -9.11 8.77
N THR A 135 3.72 -8.50 9.22
CA THR A 135 2.56 -9.23 9.76
C THR A 135 1.40 -9.35 8.78
N GLY A 136 1.35 -8.52 7.74
CA GLY A 136 0.21 -8.41 6.86
C GLY A 136 -1.08 -8.00 7.59
N GLU A 137 -0.95 -7.27 8.71
CA GLU A 137 -2.10 -6.65 9.37
C GLU A 137 -2.83 -5.72 8.41
N LYS A 138 -4.15 -5.66 8.60
CA LYS A 138 -5.06 -4.93 7.72
C LYS A 138 -5.30 -3.55 8.30
N LEU A 139 -5.34 -2.55 7.42
CA LEU A 139 -5.85 -1.23 7.72
C LEU A 139 -7.18 -1.02 7.00
N ASN A 140 -8.16 -0.46 7.70
CA ASN A 140 -9.36 0.08 7.06
C ASN A 140 -9.10 1.52 6.55
N GLY A 141 -10.06 2.08 5.82
CA GLY A 141 -9.94 3.44 5.27
C GLY A 141 -9.70 4.51 6.33
N VAL A 142 -10.36 4.43 7.49
CA VAL A 142 -10.18 5.40 8.59
C VAL A 142 -8.77 5.33 9.15
N GLU A 143 -8.22 4.13 9.31
CA GLU A 143 -6.85 3.92 9.79
C GLU A 143 -5.82 4.41 8.78
N MET A 144 -6.06 4.23 7.47
CA MET A 144 -5.19 4.76 6.43
C MET A 144 -5.11 6.29 6.45
N ILE A 145 -6.22 6.98 6.72
CA ILE A 145 -6.20 8.45 6.92
C ILE A 145 -5.40 8.82 8.15
N ALA A 146 -5.70 8.16 9.28
CA ALA A 146 -5.09 8.51 10.55
C ALA A 146 -3.58 8.25 10.60
N CYS A 147 -3.05 7.29 9.82
CA CYS A 147 -1.60 7.07 9.70
C CYS A 147 -0.94 7.79 8.52
N GLY A 148 -1.71 8.52 7.70
CA GLY A 148 -1.20 9.31 6.57
C GLY A 148 -0.95 8.52 5.27
N LEU A 149 -1.45 7.28 5.14
CA LEU A 149 -1.43 6.55 3.87
C LEU A 149 -2.47 7.07 2.88
N ALA A 150 -3.62 7.53 3.37
CA ALA A 150 -4.66 8.09 2.55
C ALA A 150 -4.77 9.61 2.75
N THR A 151 -5.22 10.31 1.70
CA THR A 151 -5.39 11.76 1.73
C THR A 151 -6.82 12.17 2.09
N HIS A 152 -7.81 11.41 1.60
CA HIS A 152 -9.22 11.74 1.69
C HIS A 152 -10.04 10.51 2.00
N TYR A 153 -11.14 10.69 2.71
CA TYR A 153 -12.08 9.63 3.05
C TYR A 153 -13.51 10.05 2.68
N CYS A 154 -14.27 9.15 2.07
CA CYS A 154 -15.70 9.33 1.87
C CYS A 154 -16.44 8.01 2.12
N LEU A 155 -17.69 8.09 2.59
CA LEU A 155 -18.55 6.90 2.60
C LEU A 155 -18.81 6.39 1.18
N ASN A 156 -18.77 5.08 0.97
CA ASN A 156 -19.04 4.41 -0.31
C ASN A 156 -20.40 4.83 -0.89
N ALA A 157 -21.39 5.11 -0.04
CA ALA A 157 -22.70 5.59 -0.46
C ALA A 157 -22.67 6.94 -1.21
N ARG A 158 -21.62 7.75 -1.04
CA ARG A 158 -21.40 9.03 -1.73
C ARG A 158 -20.43 8.93 -2.90
N LEU A 159 -19.79 7.76 -3.09
CA LEU A 159 -18.70 7.62 -4.05
C LEU A 159 -19.13 7.93 -5.48
N SER A 160 -20.36 7.56 -5.88
CA SER A 160 -20.90 7.89 -7.20
C SER A 160 -20.99 9.39 -7.46
N TRP A 161 -21.31 10.19 -6.43
CA TRP A 161 -21.34 11.64 -6.55
C TRP A 161 -19.94 12.22 -6.63
N VAL A 162 -18.99 11.70 -5.87
CA VAL A 162 -17.58 12.12 -5.98
C VAL A 162 -17.04 11.86 -7.38
N GLU A 163 -17.31 10.68 -7.94
CA GLU A 163 -16.90 10.33 -9.30
C GLU A 163 -17.54 11.23 -10.36
N GLU A 164 -18.83 11.55 -10.23
CA GLU A 164 -19.53 12.47 -11.13
C GLU A 164 -18.96 13.89 -11.04
N CYS A 165 -18.67 14.38 -9.83
CA CYS A 165 -18.08 15.69 -9.63
C CYS A 165 -16.66 15.79 -10.21
N LEU A 166 -15.83 14.77 -10.01
CA LEU A 166 -14.52 14.68 -10.66
C LEU A 166 -14.67 14.61 -12.19
N GLY A 167 -15.59 13.79 -12.71
CA GLY A 167 -15.80 13.64 -14.15
C GLY A 167 -16.26 14.92 -14.87
N ASN A 168 -16.98 15.79 -14.17
CA ASN A 168 -17.45 17.08 -14.69
C ASN A 168 -16.48 18.24 -14.41
N MET A 169 -15.35 17.99 -13.76
CA MET A 169 -14.39 19.01 -13.37
C MET A 169 -13.55 19.47 -14.56
N MET A 170 -13.55 20.78 -14.83
CA MET A 170 -12.80 21.40 -15.92
C MET A 170 -11.46 22.00 -15.49
N ASN A 171 -11.22 22.12 -14.18
CA ASN A 171 -9.98 22.68 -13.62
C ASN A 171 -9.13 21.54 -13.07
N ASP A 172 -7.90 21.45 -13.55
CA ASP A 172 -6.92 20.42 -13.23
C ASP A 172 -5.86 20.88 -12.20
N ASP A 173 -6.03 22.06 -11.62
CA ASP A 173 -5.22 22.52 -10.50
C ASP A 173 -5.37 21.55 -9.31
N PRO A 174 -4.27 20.96 -8.81
CA PRO A 174 -4.28 20.09 -7.64
C PRO A 174 -5.08 20.63 -6.45
N THR A 175 -5.01 21.93 -6.19
CA THR A 175 -5.68 22.56 -5.04
C THR A 175 -7.21 22.55 -5.17
N VAL A 176 -7.72 22.60 -6.41
CA VAL A 176 -9.16 22.52 -6.70
C VAL A 176 -9.64 21.07 -6.56
N ILE A 177 -8.84 20.10 -7.02
CA ILE A 177 -9.12 18.68 -6.84
C ILE A 177 -9.14 18.34 -5.34
N GLU A 178 -8.14 18.78 -4.59
CA GLU A 178 -8.06 18.62 -3.13
C GLU A 178 -9.30 19.21 -2.43
N SER A 179 -9.64 20.46 -2.75
CA SER A 179 -10.81 21.12 -2.16
C SER A 179 -12.12 20.40 -2.48
N SER A 180 -12.24 19.87 -3.71
CA SER A 180 -13.41 19.09 -4.12
C SER A 180 -13.51 17.76 -3.38
N LEU A 181 -12.40 17.03 -3.22
CA LEU A 181 -12.37 15.79 -2.45
C LEU A 181 -12.66 16.04 -0.97
N ALA A 182 -12.10 17.10 -0.39
CA ALA A 182 -12.31 17.50 1.00
C ALA A 182 -13.77 17.87 1.30
N GLN A 183 -14.53 18.40 0.34
CA GLN A 183 -15.95 18.70 0.50
C GLN A 183 -16.78 17.46 0.86
N TYR A 184 -16.37 16.28 0.38
CA TYR A 184 -17.02 15.00 0.68
C TYR A 184 -16.36 14.26 1.85
N GLY A 185 -15.35 14.88 2.47
CA GLY A 185 -14.65 14.37 3.63
C GLY A 185 -15.57 14.22 4.83
N ASP A 186 -15.78 12.99 5.28
CA ASP A 186 -16.45 12.74 6.54
C ASP A 186 -15.43 12.75 7.69
N LEU A 187 -15.77 13.39 8.81
CA LEU A 187 -14.93 13.38 10.00
C LEU A 187 -14.98 11.98 10.63
N VAL A 188 -13.84 11.29 10.60
CA VAL A 188 -13.71 9.91 11.09
C VAL A 188 -12.60 9.79 12.11
N TYR A 189 -12.77 8.85 13.05
CA TYR A 189 -11.80 8.56 14.09
C TYR A 189 -11.57 7.05 14.14
N PRO A 190 -10.33 6.58 14.32
CA PRO A 190 -10.05 5.16 14.50
C PRO A 190 -10.86 4.56 15.65
N ASP A 191 -11.37 3.35 15.43
CA ASP A 191 -12.07 2.60 16.47
C ASP A 191 -11.14 2.20 17.60
N ARG A 192 -11.70 1.92 18.79
CA ARG A 192 -10.91 1.47 19.96
C ARG A 192 -10.06 0.23 19.72
N SER A 193 -10.47 -0.63 18.78
CA SER A 193 -9.73 -1.84 18.39
C SER A 193 -8.65 -1.58 17.33
N SER A 194 -8.51 -0.34 16.85
CA SER A 194 -7.56 0.03 15.82
C SER A 194 -6.13 -0.30 16.23
N ILE A 195 -5.33 -0.72 15.24
CA ILE A 195 -3.89 -0.91 15.41
C ILE A 195 -3.18 0.39 15.83
N LEU A 196 -3.75 1.55 15.52
CA LEU A 196 -3.20 2.86 15.87
C LEU A 196 -3.26 3.15 17.37
N HIS A 197 -4.12 2.46 18.13
CA HIS A 197 -4.08 2.52 19.60
C HIS A 197 -3.01 1.62 20.21
N ARG A 198 -2.28 0.86 19.39
CA ARG A 198 -1.20 -0.06 19.82
C ARG A 198 0.18 0.45 19.42
N ILE A 199 0.32 1.72 19.03
CA ILE A 199 1.59 2.30 18.57
C ILE A 199 2.69 2.14 19.61
N GLU A 200 2.40 2.33 20.91
CA GLU A 200 3.42 2.15 21.96
C GLU A 200 3.94 0.70 22.01
N THR A 201 3.05 -0.29 21.88
CA THR A 201 3.42 -1.71 21.84
C THR A 201 4.17 -2.05 20.55
N ILE A 202 3.73 -1.48 19.41
CA ILE A 202 4.39 -1.66 18.11
C ILE A 202 5.81 -1.08 18.17
N ASP A 203 5.96 0.14 18.65
CA ASP A 203 7.27 0.80 18.75
C ASP A 203 8.18 0.04 19.71
N LYS A 204 7.65 -0.49 20.81
CA LYS A 204 8.42 -1.34 21.73
C LYS A 204 8.89 -2.64 21.07
N CYS A 205 8.04 -3.33 20.32
CA CYS A 205 8.34 -4.66 19.80
C CYS A 205 9.10 -4.63 18.45
N PHE A 206 8.77 -3.69 17.58
CA PHE A 206 9.31 -3.60 16.22
C PHE A 206 10.49 -2.63 16.11
N CYS A 207 11.00 -2.08 17.22
CA CYS A 207 12.18 -1.22 17.18
C CYS A 207 13.51 -1.94 16.98
N HIS A 208 13.55 -3.27 17.17
CA HIS A 208 14.78 -4.04 17.08
C HIS A 208 15.29 -4.19 15.63
N ASP A 209 16.57 -4.54 15.51
CA ASP A 209 17.28 -4.63 14.22
C ASP A 209 17.12 -6.00 13.55
N THR A 210 16.79 -7.04 14.32
CA THR A 210 16.66 -8.41 13.82
C THR A 210 15.26 -8.98 14.04
N ILE A 211 14.86 -9.93 13.19
CA ILE A 211 13.56 -10.62 13.31
C ILE A 211 13.49 -11.42 14.60
N GLU A 212 14.60 -12.04 14.99
CA GLU A 212 14.73 -12.81 16.21
C GLU A 212 14.43 -11.95 17.45
N GLU A 213 15.03 -10.77 17.56
CA GLU A 213 14.75 -9.84 18.67
C GLU A 213 13.31 -9.32 18.66
N ILE A 214 12.73 -9.06 17.48
CA ILE A 214 11.31 -8.66 17.36
C ILE A 214 10.41 -9.78 17.86
N ILE A 215 10.68 -11.04 17.49
CA ILE A 215 9.91 -12.20 17.94
C ILE A 215 10.03 -12.35 19.46
N ASP A 216 11.24 -12.30 20.02
CA ASP A 216 11.46 -12.40 21.47
C ASP A 216 10.72 -11.28 22.23
N SER A 217 10.73 -10.05 21.71
CA SER A 217 10.00 -8.92 22.29
C SER A 217 8.48 -9.15 22.27
N LEU A 218 7.94 -9.66 21.15
CA LEU A 218 6.53 -10.02 21.03
C LEU A 218 6.12 -11.18 21.95
N GLU A 219 6.99 -12.18 22.16
CA GLU A 219 6.73 -13.28 23.09
C GLU A 219 6.63 -12.80 24.54
N ASN A 220 7.53 -11.91 24.94
CA ASN A 220 7.51 -11.30 26.27
C ASN A 220 6.23 -10.49 26.49
N GLU A 221 5.81 -9.70 25.49
CA GLU A 221 4.59 -8.89 25.60
C GLU A 221 3.32 -9.75 25.63
N ALA A 222 3.27 -10.80 24.81
CA ALA A 222 2.17 -11.77 24.77
C ALA A 222 2.02 -12.56 26.09
N ALA A 223 3.11 -12.74 26.83
CA ALA A 223 3.13 -13.39 28.14
C ALA A 223 2.73 -12.43 29.27
N GLY A 224 3.22 -11.18 29.25
CA GLY A 224 3.00 -10.21 30.32
C GLY A 224 1.60 -9.58 30.34
N ALA A 225 1.01 -9.32 29.18
CA ALA A 225 -0.22 -8.54 29.07
C ALA A 225 -1.49 -9.35 28.75
N TYR A 226 -1.39 -10.67 28.56
CA TYR A 226 -2.45 -11.49 27.95
C TYR A 226 -3.01 -10.85 26.65
N ASP A 227 -2.15 -10.20 25.87
CA ASP A 227 -2.58 -9.49 24.68
C ASP A 227 -2.76 -10.45 23.50
N ASP A 228 -4.03 -10.74 23.17
CA ASP A 228 -4.41 -11.62 22.07
C ASP A 228 -3.92 -11.09 20.70
N TRP A 229 -3.70 -9.77 20.57
CA TRP A 229 -3.14 -9.20 19.35
C TRP A 229 -1.69 -9.60 19.15
N CYS A 230 -0.84 -9.44 20.18
CA CYS A 230 0.57 -9.88 20.13
C CYS A 230 0.68 -11.37 19.79
N ARG A 231 -0.19 -12.21 20.37
CA ARG A 231 -0.24 -13.66 20.05
C ARG A 231 -0.61 -13.92 18.59
N THR A 232 -1.55 -13.15 18.05
CA THR A 232 -1.97 -13.27 16.65
C THR A 232 -0.85 -12.87 15.70
N VAL A 233 -0.21 -11.73 15.96
CA VAL A 233 0.94 -11.22 15.21
C VAL A 233 2.11 -12.21 15.24
N LEU A 234 2.45 -12.71 16.42
CA LEU A 234 3.51 -13.71 16.61
C LEU A 234 3.25 -14.96 15.76
N ARG A 235 2.01 -15.48 15.78
CA ARG A 235 1.61 -16.64 14.97
C ARG A 235 1.81 -16.37 13.48
N LYS A 236 1.36 -15.21 12.98
CA LYS A 236 1.53 -14.85 11.56
C LYS A 236 3.00 -14.76 11.16
N MET A 237 3.85 -14.19 12.01
CA MET A 237 5.29 -14.14 11.74
C MET A 237 5.92 -15.53 11.74
N LYS A 238 5.53 -16.40 12.69
CA LYS A 238 6.03 -17.80 12.73
C LYS A 238 5.57 -18.66 11.55
N GLU A 239 4.41 -18.36 10.97
CA GLU A 239 3.91 -19.04 9.76
C GLU A 239 4.57 -18.54 8.47
N ALA A 240 5.17 -17.35 8.48
CA ALA A 240 5.85 -16.75 7.33
C ALA A 240 7.24 -17.36 7.08
N SER A 241 7.79 -17.14 5.89
CA SER A 241 9.16 -17.56 5.55
C SER A 241 10.18 -16.72 6.34
N PRO A 242 11.11 -17.34 7.11
CA PRO A 242 12.12 -16.61 7.87
C PRO A 242 13.00 -15.70 7.00
N LEU A 243 13.33 -16.15 5.78
CA LEU A 243 14.10 -15.34 4.84
C LEU A 243 13.27 -14.15 4.34
N SER A 244 11.99 -14.36 4.04
CA SER A 244 11.07 -13.30 3.61
C SER A 244 10.91 -12.23 4.67
N LEU A 245 10.81 -12.62 5.95
CA LEU A 245 10.78 -11.67 7.07
C LEU A 245 12.05 -10.83 7.14
N LYS A 246 13.22 -11.45 7.03
CA LYS A 246 14.52 -10.74 7.06
C LYS A 246 14.68 -9.78 5.89
N VAL A 247 14.30 -10.20 4.68
CA VAL A 247 14.29 -9.35 3.48
C VAL A 247 13.31 -8.19 3.66
N THR A 248 12.11 -8.46 4.18
CA THR A 248 11.08 -7.45 4.41
C THR A 248 11.55 -6.39 5.40
N LEU A 249 12.04 -6.80 6.59
CA LEU A 249 12.56 -5.86 7.59
C LEU A 249 13.67 -5.00 6.99
N ARG A 250 14.64 -5.62 6.33
CA ARG A 250 15.74 -4.90 5.68
C ARG A 250 15.24 -3.90 4.63
N SER A 251 14.28 -4.31 3.79
CA SER A 251 13.72 -3.46 2.74
C SER A 251 13.05 -2.21 3.32
N ILE A 252 12.18 -2.37 4.33
CA ILE A 252 11.52 -1.22 4.97
C ILE A 252 12.54 -0.28 5.64
N ARG A 253 13.50 -0.85 6.38
CA ARG A 253 14.53 -0.07 7.10
C ARG A 253 15.39 0.77 6.17
N GLU A 254 15.91 0.17 5.11
CA GLU A 254 16.71 0.88 4.12
C GLU A 254 15.87 1.87 3.30
N GLY A 255 14.58 1.57 3.06
CA GLY A 255 13.64 2.45 2.36
C GLY A 255 13.36 3.79 3.07
N ARG A 256 13.62 3.88 4.38
CA ARG A 256 13.48 5.12 5.17
C ARG A 256 14.37 6.25 4.63
N PHE A 257 15.52 5.90 4.05
CA PHE A 257 16.56 6.86 3.63
C PHE A 257 16.71 6.96 2.12
N GLN A 258 15.82 6.33 1.36
CA GLN A 258 15.91 6.22 -0.09
C GLN A 258 14.75 6.90 -0.80
N SER A 259 14.99 7.36 -2.03
CA SER A 259 13.93 7.83 -2.93
C SER A 259 13.12 6.67 -3.50
N LEU A 260 11.98 6.98 -4.14
CA LEU A 260 11.09 5.95 -4.70
C LEU A 260 11.79 5.09 -5.77
N ASP A 261 12.56 5.69 -6.67
CA ASP A 261 13.34 4.99 -7.69
C ASP A 261 14.38 4.05 -7.09
N GLN A 262 15.07 4.46 -6.02
CA GLN A 262 16.04 3.63 -5.31
C GLN A 262 15.37 2.45 -4.62
N CYS A 263 14.19 2.67 -4.00
CA CYS A 263 13.41 1.59 -3.40
C CYS A 263 12.95 0.58 -4.45
N LEU A 264 12.39 1.05 -5.57
CA LEU A 264 11.95 0.18 -6.68
C LEU A 264 13.11 -0.58 -7.32
N ALA A 265 14.27 0.05 -7.48
CA ALA A 265 15.46 -0.59 -8.03
C ALA A 265 16.04 -1.66 -7.10
N ARG A 266 15.91 -1.51 -5.78
CA ARG A 266 16.32 -2.53 -4.80
C ARG A 266 15.35 -3.72 -4.76
N GLU A 267 14.06 -3.45 -4.86
CA GLU A 267 13.01 -4.48 -4.85
C GLU A 267 13.02 -5.34 -6.14
N TYR A 268 13.67 -4.88 -7.22
CA TYR A 268 13.79 -5.56 -8.51
C TYR A 268 14.99 -6.52 -8.56
#